data_AF-A0A1J5B1E9-F1
#
_entry.id   AF-A0A1J5B1E9-F1
#
_cell.length_a   1.000
_cell.length_b   1.000
_cell.length_c   1.000
_cell.angle_alpha   90.00
_cell.angle_beta   90.00
_cell.angle_gamma   90.00
#
_symmetry.space_group_name_H-M   'P 1'
#
loop_
_entity.id
_entity.type
_entity.pdbx_description
1 polymer ?
#
loop_
_entity_poly.entity_id
_entity_poly.type
_entity_poly.pdbx_seq_one_letter_code
_entity_poly.pdbx_strand_id
1 'polypeptide(L)'
;MEQAMAYHPGTQTMFNYDQNYETEVYKVDVIKYSYGKGLNFAGTFGGMFNKNIGAELGIGYLLGSKIESTSNLTALTTTTKSTTTDNNKMLFFVPTLVIESGFEKINPYARIGLIVAFPKITSKDEATVTSAFSQTSLKTVEVTEYKMDLGLGANAALGILFDVSDNFAIFGECNINALSITPKSSEITESSSDGIDNLNSMTTSEKETVYENSLTENPLNPPSEGEPSKSLKFKTPFSSVGANIGIKISF
;
A
#
# COMPACT_ATOMS: atom_id res chain seq x y z
N MET A 1 23.56 -3.96 -6.80
CA MET A 1 23.54 -3.10 -5.60
C MET A 1 22.37 -3.57 -4.77
N GLU A 2 22.63 -4.34 -3.72
CA GLU A 2 21.60 -4.87 -2.82
C GLU A 2 21.01 -3.69 -2.03
N GLN A 3 19.75 -3.35 -2.28
CA GLN A 3 19.09 -2.23 -1.61
C GLN A 3 18.75 -2.65 -0.18
N ALA A 4 19.51 -2.15 0.79
CA ALA A 4 19.19 -2.32 2.20
C ALA A 4 17.95 -1.49 2.56
N MET A 5 16.81 -2.15 2.74
CA MET A 5 15.59 -1.54 3.26
C MET A 5 15.75 -1.27 4.76
N ALA A 6 15.93 -0.01 5.16
CA ALA A 6 15.88 0.37 6.57
C ALA A 6 14.41 0.34 7.05
N TYR A 7 14.10 -0.60 7.95
CA TYR A 7 12.76 -0.77 8.53
C TYR A 7 12.50 0.30 9.61
N HIS A 8 11.40 1.05 9.45
CA HIS A 8 10.79 1.83 10.53
C HIS A 8 9.38 1.29 10.78
N PRO A 9 8.90 1.16 12.03
CA PRO A 9 7.55 0.69 12.31
C PRO A 9 6.52 1.58 11.61
N GLY A 10 5.79 1.01 10.64
CA GLY A 10 4.68 1.67 9.96
C GLY A 10 5.02 2.47 8.68
N THR A 11 6.28 2.59 8.29
CA THR A 11 6.67 3.15 6.97
C THR A 11 7.84 2.39 6.38
N GLN A 12 7.84 2.22 5.06
CA GLN A 12 9.01 1.74 4.32
C GLN A 12 9.64 2.89 3.54
N THR A 13 10.85 2.63 3.05
CA THR A 13 11.62 3.57 2.26
C THR A 13 11.80 3.05 0.85
N MET A 14 11.61 3.92 -0.14
CA MET A 14 12.17 3.79 -1.48
C MET A 14 13.16 4.94 -1.72
N PHE A 15 13.86 4.89 -2.84
CA PHE A 15 14.87 5.87 -3.16
C PHE A 15 14.68 6.38 -4.59
N ASN A 16 14.69 7.69 -4.74
CA ASN A 16 14.96 8.28 -6.05
C ASN A 16 16.46 8.29 -6.28
N TYR A 17 16.88 7.85 -7.46
CA TYR A 17 18.28 7.88 -7.87
C TYR A 17 18.44 8.83 -9.05
N ASP A 18 19.47 9.67 -8.99
CA ASP A 18 19.95 10.43 -10.14
C ASP A 18 21.47 10.25 -10.21
N GLN A 19 21.91 9.47 -11.19
CA GLN A 19 23.32 9.12 -11.38
C GLN A 19 23.79 9.63 -12.73
N ASN A 20 24.86 10.41 -12.74
CA ASN A 20 25.52 10.85 -13.95
C ASN A 20 26.97 10.38 -13.92
N TYR A 21 27.31 9.39 -14.75
CA TYR A 21 28.66 8.85 -14.85
C TYR A 21 29.61 9.75 -15.62
N GLU A 22 29.12 10.69 -16.43
CA GLU A 22 29.98 11.66 -17.12
C GLU A 22 30.52 12.72 -16.14
N THR A 23 29.70 13.11 -15.16
CA THR A 23 30.05 14.13 -14.17
C THR A 23 30.42 13.55 -12.80
N GLU A 24 30.35 12.23 -12.64
CA GLU A 24 30.51 11.49 -11.37
C GLU A 24 29.56 11.97 -10.24
N VAL A 25 28.43 12.57 -10.60
CA VAL A 25 27.43 13.05 -9.64
C VAL A 25 26.44 11.94 -9.31
N TYR A 26 26.24 11.69 -8.03
CA TYR A 26 25.31 10.69 -7.51
C TYR A 26 24.39 11.32 -6.44
N LYS A 27 23.10 11.42 -6.74
CA LYS A 27 22.07 11.94 -5.83
C LYS A 27 21.09 10.84 -5.46
N VAL A 28 20.74 10.78 -4.17
CA VAL A 28 19.74 9.86 -3.64
C VAL A 28 18.77 10.63 -2.76
N ASP A 29 17.49 10.63 -3.12
CA ASP A 29 16.43 11.17 -2.27
C ASP A 29 15.60 10.04 -1.65
N VAL A 30 15.34 10.15 -0.35
CA VAL A 30 14.59 9.15 0.43
C VAL A 30 13.09 9.41 0.30
N ILE A 31 12.32 8.41 -0.12
CA ILE A 31 10.86 8.44 -0.16
C ILE A 31 10.32 7.54 0.96
N LYS A 32 9.70 8.13 1.98
CA LYS A 32 8.99 7.39 3.04
C LYS A 32 7.55 7.17 2.62
N TYR A 33 7.06 5.94 2.69
CA TYR A 33 5.71 5.60 2.26
C TYR A 33 5.02 4.59 3.19
N SER A 34 3.69 4.60 3.11
CA SER A 34 2.79 3.58 3.64
C SER A 34 1.62 3.43 2.68
N TYR A 35 1.24 2.20 2.36
CA TYR A 35 0.03 1.89 1.60
C TYR A 35 -1.24 2.23 2.40
N GLY A 36 -1.15 2.50 3.71
CA GLY A 36 -2.27 3.00 4.52
C GLY A 36 -2.62 4.47 4.28
N LYS A 37 -1.76 5.23 3.56
CA LYS A 37 -2.00 6.65 3.27
C LYS A 37 -3.01 6.80 2.14
N GLY A 38 -4.05 7.60 2.34
CA GLY A 38 -5.04 7.89 1.31
C GLY A 38 -6.35 8.43 1.87
N LEU A 39 -7.40 8.39 1.05
CA LEU A 39 -8.75 8.77 1.45
C LEU A 39 -9.51 7.54 1.94
N ASN A 40 -10.08 7.64 3.14
CA ASN A 40 -10.89 6.59 3.74
C ASN A 40 -12.36 6.97 3.72
N PHE A 41 -13.20 6.04 3.29
CA PHE A 41 -14.66 6.13 3.39
C PHE A 41 -15.13 5.00 4.28
N ALA A 42 -15.86 5.30 5.35
CA ALA A 42 -16.31 4.28 6.28
C ALA A 42 -17.70 4.59 6.83
N GLY A 43 -18.45 3.54 7.12
CA GLY A 43 -19.66 3.58 7.91
C GLY A 43 -19.51 2.67 9.12
N THR A 44 -20.07 3.07 10.24
CA THR A 44 -20.10 2.28 11.47
C THR A 44 -21.54 2.06 11.89
N PHE A 45 -21.83 0.88 12.44
CA PHE A 45 -23.09 0.59 13.09
C PHE A 45 -22.83 -0.14 14.39
N GLY A 46 -23.61 0.16 15.41
CA GLY A 46 -23.41 -0.42 16.72
C GLY A 46 -24.38 0.13 17.75
N GLY A 47 -24.11 -0.21 19.00
CA GLY A 47 -24.97 0.15 20.11
C GLY A 47 -24.18 0.29 21.40
N MET A 48 -24.67 1.20 22.24
CA MET A 48 -24.16 1.38 23.59
C MET A 48 -24.82 0.37 24.52
N PHE A 49 -24.03 -0.36 25.30
CA PHE A 49 -24.53 -1.25 26.36
C PHE A 49 -24.95 -0.45 27.60
N ASN A 50 -24.28 0.68 27.82
CA ASN A 50 -24.61 1.69 28.83
C ASN A 50 -24.08 3.05 28.37
N LYS A 51 -24.27 4.12 29.15
CA LYS A 51 -23.85 5.49 28.79
C LYS A 51 -22.35 5.68 28.51
N ASN A 52 -21.50 4.73 28.88
CA ASN A 52 -20.05 4.84 28.78
C ASN A 52 -19.41 3.79 27.87
N ILE A 53 -20.07 2.67 27.59
CA ILE A 53 -19.47 1.54 26.87
C ILE A 53 -20.43 1.03 25.81
N GLY A 54 -19.91 0.87 24.59
CA GLY A 54 -20.62 0.28 23.46
C GLY A 54 -19.73 -0.56 22.58
N ALA A 55 -20.34 -1.19 21.58
CA ALA A 55 -19.63 -1.91 20.54
C ALA A 55 -20.16 -1.52 19.17
N GLU A 56 -19.26 -1.43 18.21
CA GLU A 56 -19.56 -1.07 16.82
C GLU A 56 -18.82 -2.00 15.86
N LEU A 57 -19.38 -2.13 14.65
CA LEU A 57 -18.71 -2.73 13.51
C LEU A 57 -18.56 -1.66 12.42
N GLY A 58 -17.32 -1.29 12.16
CA GLY A 58 -16.97 -0.44 11.02
C GLY A 58 -16.78 -1.25 9.74
N ILE A 59 -17.25 -0.72 8.63
CA ILE A 59 -16.93 -1.17 7.28
C ILE A 59 -16.36 0.02 6.54
N GLY A 60 -15.18 -0.14 5.94
CA GLY A 60 -14.52 0.96 5.25
C GLY A 60 -13.76 0.54 4.01
N TYR A 61 -13.45 1.54 3.21
CA TYR A 61 -12.73 1.42 1.96
C TYR A 61 -11.69 2.54 1.84
N LEU A 62 -10.43 2.15 1.70
CA LEU A 62 -9.30 3.04 1.48
C LEU A 62 -9.02 3.15 -0.03
N LEU A 63 -9.04 4.39 -0.53
CA LEU A 63 -8.41 4.77 -1.78
C LEU A 63 -7.01 5.30 -1.47
N GLY A 64 -5.99 4.48 -1.72
CA GLY A 64 -4.62 4.80 -1.43
C GLY A 64 -4.06 5.95 -2.27
N SER A 65 -3.12 6.67 -1.70
CA SER A 65 -2.34 7.67 -2.43
C SER A 65 -1.37 6.98 -3.38
N LYS A 66 -1.19 7.56 -4.58
CA LYS A 66 -0.13 7.14 -5.48
C LYS A 66 1.23 7.28 -4.80
N ILE A 67 2.05 6.23 -4.90
CA ILE A 67 3.43 6.19 -4.43
C ILE A 67 4.31 6.09 -5.68
N GLU A 68 5.28 6.98 -5.85
CA GLU A 68 6.12 7.03 -7.05
C GLU A 68 7.60 7.08 -6.66
N SER A 69 8.42 6.28 -7.34
CA SER A 69 9.88 6.29 -7.25
C SER A 69 10.48 6.38 -8.65
N THR A 70 11.57 7.12 -8.79
CA THR A 70 12.21 7.40 -10.07
C THR A 70 13.69 7.10 -10.02
N SER A 71 14.23 6.58 -11.11
CA SER A 71 15.67 6.37 -11.28
C SER A 71 16.10 6.96 -12.62
N ASN A 72 16.99 7.93 -12.58
CA ASN A 72 17.63 8.50 -13.76
C ASN A 72 19.11 8.07 -13.76
N LEU A 73 19.54 7.53 -14.88
CA LEU A 73 20.91 7.10 -15.13
C LEU A 73 21.39 7.77 -16.42
N THR A 74 22.42 8.59 -16.34
CA THR A 74 23.09 9.18 -17.49
C THR A 74 24.49 8.59 -17.61
N ALA A 75 24.74 7.89 -18.71
CA ALA A 75 26.04 7.38 -19.11
C ALA A 75 26.48 8.07 -20.41
N LEU A 76 27.75 7.87 -20.82
CA LEU A 76 28.37 8.59 -21.95
C LEU A 76 27.56 8.58 -23.25
N THR A 77 26.76 7.54 -23.49
CA THR A 77 26.03 7.36 -24.75
C THR A 77 24.56 7.05 -24.55
N THR A 78 24.10 6.94 -23.31
CA THR A 78 22.77 6.42 -22.99
C THR A 78 22.20 7.11 -21.76
N THR A 79 20.92 7.48 -21.83
CA THR A 79 20.15 7.93 -20.67
C THR A 79 19.01 6.96 -20.44
N THR A 80 18.89 6.45 -19.21
CA THR A 80 17.78 5.61 -18.77
C THR A 80 16.97 6.36 -17.73
N LYS A 81 15.66 6.45 -17.94
CA LYS A 81 14.70 6.92 -16.95
C LYS A 81 13.74 5.80 -16.62
N SER A 82 13.71 5.38 -15.37
CA SER A 82 12.77 4.41 -14.83
C SER A 82 11.84 5.06 -13.81
N THR A 83 10.59 4.64 -13.79
CA THR A 83 9.59 5.10 -12.83
C THR A 83 8.75 3.92 -12.39
N THR A 84 8.71 3.71 -11.08
CA THR A 84 7.80 2.76 -10.43
C THR A 84 6.66 3.55 -9.81
N THR A 85 5.43 3.17 -10.12
CA THR A 85 4.20 3.78 -9.59
C THR A 85 3.35 2.70 -8.95
N ASP A 86 3.13 2.83 -7.64
CA ASP A 86 2.22 1.97 -6.90
C ASP A 86 0.90 2.69 -6.61
N ASN A 87 -0.19 1.95 -6.80
CA ASN A 87 -1.53 2.33 -6.35
C ASN A 87 -2.11 1.19 -5.54
N ASN A 88 -2.93 1.53 -4.53
CA ASN A 88 -3.58 0.51 -3.73
C ASN A 88 -4.99 0.90 -3.33
N LYS A 89 -5.79 -0.13 -3.05
CA LYS A 89 -7.14 -0.02 -2.51
C LYS A 89 -7.34 -1.10 -1.46
N MET A 90 -8.13 -0.82 -0.43
CA MET A 90 -8.32 -1.76 0.68
C MET A 90 -9.73 -1.69 1.23
N LEU A 91 -10.46 -2.81 1.13
CA LEU A 91 -11.68 -3.03 1.92
C LEU A 91 -11.27 -3.50 3.31
N PHE A 92 -11.91 -2.99 4.35
CA PHE A 92 -11.63 -3.42 5.71
C PHE A 92 -12.87 -3.40 6.62
N PHE A 93 -12.81 -4.22 7.65
CA PHE A 93 -13.81 -4.34 8.72
C PHE A 93 -13.14 -4.07 10.07
N VAL A 94 -13.86 -3.39 10.97
CA VAL A 94 -13.33 -3.00 12.28
C VAL A 94 -14.36 -3.22 13.39
N PRO A 95 -14.47 -4.44 13.95
CA PRO A 95 -15.12 -4.62 15.24
C PRO A 95 -14.39 -3.79 16.30
N THR A 96 -15.16 -2.98 17.03
CA THR A 96 -14.64 -1.90 17.87
C THR A 96 -15.37 -1.85 19.20
N LEU A 97 -14.61 -1.65 20.29
CA LEU A 97 -15.14 -1.22 21.58
C LEU A 97 -15.09 0.31 21.64
N VAL A 98 -16.20 0.92 22.05
CA VAL A 98 -16.35 2.36 22.20
C VAL A 98 -16.47 2.70 23.69
N ILE A 99 -15.73 3.72 24.11
CA ILE A 99 -15.78 4.27 25.46
C ILE A 99 -16.12 5.76 25.35
N GLU A 100 -17.26 6.17 25.88
CA GLU A 100 -17.72 7.56 25.90
C GLU A 100 -17.66 8.13 27.33
N SER A 101 -17.38 9.43 27.47
CA SER A 101 -17.41 10.09 28.78
C SER A 101 -18.85 10.19 29.32
N GLY A 102 -19.84 10.22 28.44
CA GLY A 102 -21.26 10.35 28.76
C GLY A 102 -21.65 11.79 29.12
N PHE A 103 -20.90 12.78 28.65
CA PHE A 103 -21.31 14.17 28.69
C PHE A 103 -22.36 14.44 27.60
N GLU A 104 -23.16 15.49 27.76
CA GLU A 104 -24.23 15.83 26.81
C GLU A 104 -23.65 16.54 25.57
N LYS A 105 -23.58 17.87 25.57
CA LYS A 105 -23.26 18.64 24.35
C LYS A 105 -21.88 18.36 23.70
N ILE A 106 -20.88 18.05 24.51
CA ILE A 106 -19.52 17.75 24.07
C ILE A 106 -19.11 16.46 24.77
N ASN A 107 -19.09 15.35 24.05
CA ASN A 107 -18.86 14.02 24.59
C ASN A 107 -17.55 13.45 24.00
N PRO A 108 -16.41 13.62 24.71
CA PRO A 108 -15.18 12.92 24.37
C PRO A 108 -15.36 11.41 24.37
N TYR A 109 -14.73 10.73 23.42
CA TYR A 109 -14.76 9.28 23.33
C TYR A 109 -13.43 8.70 22.85
N ALA A 110 -13.26 7.41 23.12
CA ALA A 110 -12.15 6.60 22.66
C ALA A 110 -12.68 5.33 22.00
N ARG A 111 -11.93 4.81 21.03
CA ARG A 111 -12.24 3.55 20.34
C ARG A 111 -11.01 2.67 20.25
N ILE A 112 -11.20 1.37 20.40
CA ILE A 112 -10.17 0.35 20.19
C ILE A 112 -10.80 -0.79 19.39
N GLY A 113 -10.18 -1.18 18.28
CA GLY A 113 -10.74 -2.18 17.38
C GLY A 113 -9.69 -3.10 16.75
N LEU A 114 -10.17 -4.22 16.22
CA LEU A 114 -9.39 -5.15 15.41
C LEU A 114 -9.65 -4.85 13.94
N ILE A 115 -8.61 -4.72 13.13
CA ILE A 115 -8.73 -4.51 11.68
C ILE A 115 -8.64 -5.85 10.97
N VAL A 116 -9.61 -6.13 10.11
CA VAL A 116 -9.56 -7.22 9.13
C VAL A 116 -9.60 -6.61 7.73
N ALA A 117 -8.53 -6.77 6.95
CA ALA A 117 -8.31 -6.03 5.71
C ALA A 117 -8.03 -6.92 4.50
N PHE A 118 -8.49 -6.46 3.33
CA PHE A 118 -8.34 -7.11 2.03
C PHE A 118 -7.77 -6.10 1.03
N PRO A 119 -6.46 -5.82 1.07
CA PRO A 119 -5.84 -4.87 0.15
C PRO A 119 -5.55 -5.51 -1.21
N LYS A 120 -5.55 -4.66 -2.24
CA LYS A 120 -4.98 -4.94 -3.56
C LYS A 120 -3.98 -3.84 -3.89
N ILE A 121 -2.81 -4.21 -4.39
CA ILE A 121 -1.78 -3.29 -4.87
C ILE A 121 -1.57 -3.55 -6.37
N THR A 122 -1.44 -2.48 -7.13
CA THR A 122 -1.03 -2.52 -8.54
C THR A 122 0.24 -1.67 -8.64
N SER A 123 1.33 -2.29 -9.10
CA SER A 123 2.59 -1.62 -9.38
C SER A 123 2.77 -1.50 -10.88
N LYS A 124 3.21 -0.34 -11.34
CA LYS A 124 3.50 -0.06 -12.74
C LYS A 124 4.94 0.40 -12.85
N ASP A 125 5.73 -0.33 -13.62
CA ASP A 125 7.10 0.01 -13.95
C ASP A 125 7.15 0.52 -15.39
N GLU A 126 7.72 1.70 -15.59
CA GLU A 126 7.99 2.27 -16.90
C GLU A 126 9.47 2.61 -17.00
N ALA A 127 10.15 2.12 -18.03
CA ALA A 127 11.53 2.52 -18.30
C ALA A 127 11.67 3.02 -19.74
N THR A 128 12.37 4.13 -19.93
CA THR A 128 12.75 4.68 -21.24
C THR A 128 14.26 4.74 -21.33
N VAL A 129 14.82 4.08 -22.34
CA VAL A 129 16.25 4.09 -22.64
C VAL A 129 16.46 4.88 -23.93
N THR A 130 17.21 5.97 -23.86
CA THR A 130 17.51 6.83 -25.00
C THR A 130 18.99 6.72 -25.36
N SER A 131 19.30 6.40 -26.61
CA SER A 131 20.68 6.38 -27.11
C SER A 131 21.04 7.69 -27.79
N ALA A 132 22.15 8.30 -27.37
CA ALA A 132 22.69 9.52 -27.98
C ALA A 132 23.25 9.28 -29.39
N PHE A 133 23.64 8.03 -29.71
CA PHE A 133 24.22 7.69 -31.01
C PHE A 133 23.16 7.48 -32.09
N SER A 134 22.13 6.67 -31.82
CA SER A 134 21.05 6.42 -32.79
C SER A 134 19.91 7.43 -32.72
N GLN A 135 19.88 8.30 -31.71
CA GLN A 135 18.76 9.23 -31.44
C GLN A 135 17.39 8.52 -31.30
N THR A 136 17.42 7.24 -30.92
CA THR A 136 16.23 6.42 -30.69
C THR A 136 15.99 6.23 -29.20
N SER A 137 14.72 6.11 -28.82
CA SER A 137 14.31 5.71 -27.47
C SER A 137 13.53 4.41 -27.51
N LEU A 138 13.81 3.51 -26.57
CA LEU A 138 13.02 2.31 -26.31
C LEU A 138 12.24 2.51 -25.02
N LYS A 139 10.91 2.34 -25.08
CA LYS A 139 10.04 2.37 -23.89
C LYS A 139 9.62 0.95 -23.52
N THR A 140 9.69 0.63 -22.24
CA THR A 140 9.13 -0.60 -21.66
C THR A 140 8.09 -0.24 -20.60
N VAL A 141 7.04 -1.05 -20.53
CA VAL A 141 5.97 -0.92 -19.53
C VAL A 141 5.65 -2.30 -19.01
N GLU A 142 5.60 -2.44 -17.68
CA GLU A 142 5.13 -3.63 -16.99
C GLU A 142 4.12 -3.24 -15.90
N VAL A 143 3.01 -3.97 -15.80
CA VAL A 143 2.02 -3.79 -14.73
C VAL A 143 1.84 -5.08 -13.96
N THR A 144 2.13 -5.03 -12.67
CA THR A 144 2.06 -6.17 -11.75
C THR A 144 0.94 -5.96 -10.73
N GLU A 145 0.03 -6.93 -10.64
CA GLU A 145 -1.01 -6.97 -9.62
C GLU A 145 -0.60 -7.89 -8.46
N TYR A 146 -0.64 -7.37 -7.24
CA TYR A 146 -0.36 -8.14 -6.03
C TYR A 146 -1.65 -8.55 -5.34
N LYS A 147 -1.79 -9.86 -5.12
CA LYS A 147 -2.79 -10.46 -4.25
C LYS A 147 -2.17 -10.62 -2.87
N MET A 148 -2.74 -9.92 -1.89
CA MET A 148 -2.22 -9.89 -0.53
C MET A 148 -2.84 -10.98 0.35
N ASP A 149 -2.14 -11.38 1.40
CA ASP A 149 -2.74 -12.18 2.47
C ASP A 149 -3.83 -11.39 3.20
N LEU A 150 -4.65 -12.09 4.00
CA LEU A 150 -5.59 -11.46 4.93
C LEU A 150 -4.82 -10.54 5.88
N GLY A 151 -5.15 -9.25 5.87
CA GLY A 151 -4.56 -8.27 6.76
C GLY A 151 -5.20 -8.30 8.13
N LEU A 152 -4.41 -8.49 9.18
CA LEU A 152 -4.85 -8.38 10.56
C LEU A 152 -4.05 -7.28 11.27
N GLY A 153 -4.75 -6.38 11.95
CA GLY A 153 -4.13 -5.23 12.63
C GLY A 153 -4.98 -4.68 13.75
N ALA A 154 -4.56 -3.57 14.33
CA ALA A 154 -5.28 -2.88 15.39
C ALA A 154 -5.61 -1.44 14.98
N ASN A 155 -6.77 -0.97 15.44
CA ASN A 155 -7.20 0.41 15.33
C ASN A 155 -7.36 1.00 16.74
N ALA A 156 -6.95 2.26 16.90
CA ALA A 156 -7.28 3.05 18.07
C ALA A 156 -7.65 4.46 17.64
N ALA A 157 -8.56 5.10 18.36
CA ALA A 157 -8.95 6.47 18.06
C ALA A 157 -9.40 7.25 19.30
N LEU A 158 -9.23 8.57 19.22
CA LEU A 158 -9.71 9.54 20.19
C LEU A 158 -10.49 10.61 19.45
N GLY A 159 -11.68 10.92 19.94
CA GLY A 159 -12.57 11.87 19.27
C GLY A 159 -13.47 12.62 20.23
N ILE A 160 -14.22 13.54 19.64
CA ILE A 160 -15.24 14.34 20.31
C ILE A 160 -16.51 14.23 19.49
N LEU A 161 -17.61 13.88 20.14
CA LEU A 161 -18.97 14.07 19.62
C LEU A 161 -19.47 15.45 20.05
N PHE A 162 -20.01 16.21 19.10
CA PHE A 162 -20.75 17.43 19.36
C PHE A 162 -22.22 17.16 19.06
N ASP A 163 -23.01 17.04 20.11
CA ASP A 163 -24.44 16.75 20.00
C ASP A 163 -25.17 18.03 19.55
N VAL A 164 -25.78 17.94 18.37
CA VAL A 164 -26.59 19.01 17.78
C VAL A 164 -28.05 18.85 18.19
N SER A 165 -28.50 17.60 18.35
CA SER A 165 -29.80 17.20 18.89
C SER A 165 -29.71 15.76 19.42
N ASP A 166 -30.77 15.27 20.07
CA ASP A 166 -30.82 13.93 20.66
C ASP A 166 -30.51 12.78 19.68
N ASN A 167 -30.78 12.98 18.38
CA ASN A 167 -30.60 11.97 17.35
C ASN A 167 -29.49 12.28 16.34
N PHE A 168 -28.79 13.41 16.49
CA PHE A 168 -27.80 13.87 15.51
C PHE A 168 -26.61 14.55 16.17
N ALA A 169 -25.41 14.06 15.88
CA ALA A 169 -24.16 14.63 16.33
C ALA A 169 -23.15 14.73 15.18
N ILE A 170 -22.25 15.70 15.29
CA ILE A 170 -21.08 15.81 14.42
C ILE A 170 -19.87 15.35 15.22
N PHE A 171 -18.95 14.62 14.59
CA PHE A 171 -17.75 14.17 15.27
C PHE A 171 -16.48 14.59 14.54
N GLY A 172 -15.45 14.82 15.34
CA GLY A 172 -14.07 14.90 14.89
C GLY A 172 -13.25 13.85 15.64
N GLU A 173 -12.36 13.15 14.93
CA GLU A 173 -11.58 12.06 15.51
C GLU A 173 -10.16 12.02 14.94
N CYS A 174 -9.18 11.69 15.77
CA CYS A 174 -7.86 11.27 15.34
C CYS A 174 -7.70 9.77 15.56
N ASN A 175 -7.23 9.04 14.54
CA ASN A 175 -7.08 7.59 14.61
C ASN A 175 -5.67 7.12 14.23
N ILE A 176 -5.31 5.94 14.71
CA ILE A 176 -4.11 5.21 14.34
C ILE A 176 -4.52 3.81 13.91
N ASN A 177 -4.00 3.38 12.76
CA ASN A 177 -4.07 2.00 12.29
C ASN A 177 -2.67 1.40 12.34
N ALA A 178 -2.53 0.26 13.03
CA ALA A 178 -1.32 -0.54 13.04
C ALA A 178 -1.57 -1.80 12.20
N LEU A 179 -1.02 -1.83 10.98
CA LEU A 179 -1.30 -2.88 10.01
C LEU A 179 -0.07 -3.13 9.11
N SER A 180 0.30 -4.39 8.98
CA SER A 180 1.33 -4.84 8.04
C SER A 180 0.90 -6.16 7.41
N ILE A 181 1.03 -6.24 6.09
CA ILE A 181 0.44 -7.33 5.30
C ILE A 181 1.51 -7.90 4.37
N THR A 182 1.50 -9.20 4.13
CA THR A 182 2.42 -9.86 3.20
C THR A 182 1.73 -10.14 1.88
N PRO A 183 2.45 -10.08 0.74
CA PRO A 183 1.91 -10.57 -0.51
C PRO A 183 1.76 -12.10 -0.44
N LYS A 184 0.72 -12.61 -1.10
CA LYS A 184 0.48 -14.04 -1.29
C LYS A 184 0.96 -14.47 -2.67
N SER A 185 0.63 -13.70 -3.69
CA SER A 185 1.09 -13.89 -5.06
C SER A 185 1.11 -12.57 -5.82
N SER A 186 1.82 -12.53 -6.95
CA SER A 186 1.77 -11.45 -7.93
C SER A 186 1.61 -12.01 -9.34
N GLU A 187 1.08 -11.18 -10.22
CA GLU A 187 0.81 -11.52 -11.62
C GLU A 187 1.10 -10.30 -12.49
N ILE A 188 1.96 -10.45 -13.49
CA ILE A 188 2.15 -9.47 -14.55
C ILE A 188 0.93 -9.53 -15.46
N THR A 189 0.26 -8.39 -15.60
CA THR A 189 -1.01 -8.24 -16.32
C THR A 189 -0.88 -7.37 -17.57
N GLU A 190 0.21 -6.61 -17.68
CA GLU A 190 0.60 -5.90 -18.89
C GLU A 190 2.11 -5.98 -19.03
N SER A 191 2.61 -6.24 -20.23
CA SER A 191 4.03 -6.15 -20.57
C SER A 191 4.18 -5.69 -22.01
N SER A 192 4.89 -4.61 -22.26
CA SER A 192 5.12 -4.11 -23.62
C SER A 192 6.49 -3.48 -23.81
N SER A 193 6.97 -3.56 -25.05
CA SER A 193 8.19 -2.88 -25.52
C SER A 193 7.85 -2.08 -26.77
N ASP A 194 8.01 -0.77 -26.68
CA ASP A 194 7.69 0.21 -27.74
C ASP A 194 6.25 0.06 -28.28
N GLY A 195 5.31 -0.24 -27.36
CA GLY A 195 3.90 -0.46 -27.68
C GLY A 195 3.57 -1.86 -28.22
N ILE A 196 4.56 -2.72 -28.43
CA ILE A 196 4.36 -4.13 -28.80
C ILE A 196 4.11 -4.94 -27.53
N ASP A 197 2.96 -5.60 -27.46
CA ASP A 197 2.57 -6.48 -26.35
C ASP A 197 3.44 -7.75 -26.33
N ASN A 198 4.06 -8.02 -25.19
CA ASN A 198 4.90 -9.20 -24.95
C ASN A 198 4.25 -10.19 -23.97
N LEU A 199 3.13 -9.84 -23.32
CA LEU A 199 2.53 -10.61 -22.23
C LEU A 199 2.21 -12.05 -22.63
N ASN A 200 1.69 -12.24 -23.84
CA ASN A 200 1.31 -13.56 -24.34
C ASN A 200 2.52 -14.46 -24.68
N SER A 201 3.71 -13.87 -24.84
CA SER A 201 4.94 -14.62 -25.09
C SER A 201 5.63 -15.10 -23.81
N MET A 202 5.24 -14.54 -22.65
CA MET A 202 5.82 -14.90 -21.36
C MET A 202 5.29 -16.24 -20.88
N THR A 203 6.19 -17.02 -20.28
CA THR A 203 5.89 -18.26 -19.55
C THR A 203 5.13 -17.98 -18.25
N THR A 204 4.57 -19.01 -17.62
CA THR A 204 3.93 -18.86 -16.30
C THR A 204 4.95 -18.40 -15.26
N SER A 205 6.17 -18.92 -15.32
CA SER A 205 7.24 -18.58 -14.36
C SER A 205 7.67 -17.12 -14.42
N GLU A 206 7.60 -16.50 -15.62
CA GLU A 206 7.88 -15.08 -15.82
C GLU A 206 6.71 -14.18 -15.37
N LYS A 207 5.46 -14.62 -15.56
CA LYS A 207 4.27 -13.81 -15.25
C LYS A 207 3.82 -13.91 -13.79
N GLU A 208 3.92 -15.08 -13.20
CA GLU A 208 3.32 -15.38 -11.90
C GLU A 208 4.41 -15.64 -10.86
N THR A 209 4.23 -15.06 -9.67
CA THR A 209 5.08 -15.33 -8.51
C THR A 209 4.23 -15.71 -7.31
N VAL A 210 4.63 -16.76 -6.60
CA VAL A 210 4.09 -17.13 -5.28
C VAL A 210 5.10 -16.76 -4.20
N TYR A 211 4.61 -16.18 -3.11
CA TYR A 211 5.46 -15.75 -2.00
C TYR A 211 5.44 -16.76 -0.84
N GLU A 212 6.62 -17.28 -0.49
CA GLU A 212 6.83 -18.29 0.55
C GLU A 212 7.67 -17.74 1.71
N ASN A 213 7.58 -18.38 2.89
CA ASN A 213 8.39 -17.99 4.06
C ASN A 213 9.85 -18.45 3.96
N SER A 214 10.13 -19.42 3.07
CA SER A 214 11.44 -20.02 2.86
C SER A 214 11.52 -20.50 1.42
N LEU A 215 12.69 -20.38 0.80
CA LEU A 215 12.96 -20.91 -0.53
C LEU A 215 13.96 -22.06 -0.44
N THR A 216 13.83 -23.02 -1.34
CA THR A 216 14.82 -24.07 -1.55
C THR A 216 15.15 -24.08 -3.03
N GLU A 217 16.39 -23.75 -3.37
CA GLU A 217 16.88 -23.74 -4.74
C GLU A 217 17.70 -25.00 -4.99
N ASN A 218 17.34 -25.75 -6.04
CA ASN A 218 18.13 -26.88 -6.50
C ASN A 218 18.58 -26.61 -7.95
N PRO A 219 19.85 -26.21 -8.17
CA PRO A 219 20.32 -25.91 -9.52
C PRO A 219 20.35 -27.14 -10.44
N LEU A 220 20.32 -28.36 -9.88
CA LEU A 220 20.25 -29.61 -10.64
C LEU A 220 18.82 -29.98 -11.05
N ASN A 221 17.81 -29.32 -10.48
CA ASN A 221 16.41 -29.52 -10.82
C ASN A 221 15.66 -28.18 -10.70
N PRO A 222 15.86 -27.27 -11.68
CA PRO A 222 15.23 -25.97 -11.65
C PRO A 222 13.70 -26.08 -11.76
N PRO A 223 12.94 -25.13 -11.20
CA PRO A 223 11.49 -25.05 -11.40
C PRO A 223 11.11 -24.99 -12.88
N SER A 224 9.95 -25.54 -13.23
CA SER A 224 9.43 -25.53 -14.60
C SER A 224 8.97 -24.12 -15.02
N GLU A 225 9.18 -23.76 -16.28
CA GLU A 225 8.63 -22.52 -16.87
C GLU A 225 7.08 -22.47 -16.86
N GLY A 226 6.42 -23.64 -16.76
CA GLY A 226 4.96 -23.75 -16.68
C GLY A 226 4.38 -23.52 -15.27
N GLU A 227 5.21 -23.35 -14.26
CA GLU A 227 4.82 -23.11 -12.87
C GLU A 227 5.19 -21.68 -12.44
N PRO A 228 4.45 -21.05 -11.51
CA PRO A 228 4.83 -19.75 -10.97
C PRO A 228 6.22 -19.76 -10.35
N SER A 229 6.96 -18.67 -10.52
CA SER A 229 8.20 -18.42 -9.78
C SER A 229 7.93 -18.32 -8.29
N LYS A 230 8.97 -18.51 -7.47
CA LYS A 230 8.87 -18.41 -6.01
C LYS A 230 9.75 -17.28 -5.50
N SER A 231 9.24 -16.50 -4.56
CA SER A 231 9.99 -15.44 -3.89
C SER A 231 9.70 -15.42 -2.40
N LEU A 232 10.56 -14.78 -1.61
CA LEU A 232 10.34 -14.65 -0.17
C LEU A 232 9.25 -13.63 0.14
N LYS A 233 8.39 -13.93 1.12
CA LYS A 233 7.45 -12.95 1.66
C LYS A 233 8.19 -11.76 2.24
N PHE A 234 7.69 -10.56 1.94
CA PHE A 234 8.13 -9.31 2.55
C PHE A 234 6.95 -8.57 3.19
N LYS A 235 7.23 -7.76 4.21
CA LYS A 235 6.20 -6.99 4.91
C LYS A 235 5.90 -5.70 4.15
N THR A 236 4.63 -5.47 3.84
CA THR A 236 4.15 -4.19 3.29
C THR A 236 3.54 -3.33 4.39
N PRO A 237 3.86 -2.02 4.46
CA PRO A 237 3.37 -1.12 5.49
C PRO A 237 1.97 -0.61 5.12
N PHE A 238 0.99 -0.88 5.95
CA PHE A 238 -0.37 -0.34 5.83
C PHE A 238 -0.76 0.53 7.05
N SER A 239 0.17 0.76 7.97
CA SER A 239 -0.07 1.60 9.14
C SER A 239 -0.32 3.06 8.72
N SER A 240 -1.21 3.74 9.44
CA SER A 240 -1.58 5.13 9.13
C SER A 240 -1.96 5.88 10.40
N VAL A 241 -1.73 7.19 10.39
CA VAL A 241 -2.35 8.14 11.33
C VAL A 241 -3.30 9.02 10.52
N GLY A 242 -4.53 9.19 11.01
CA GLY A 242 -5.58 9.89 10.27
C GLY A 242 -6.39 10.82 11.16
N ALA A 243 -7.10 11.73 10.50
CA ALA A 243 -8.15 12.55 11.10
C ALA A 243 -9.44 12.33 10.32
N ASN A 244 -10.55 12.17 11.04
CA ASN A 244 -11.87 11.91 10.48
C ASN A 244 -12.84 12.99 10.96
N ILE A 245 -13.75 13.38 10.08
CA ILE A 245 -14.92 14.19 10.40
C ILE A 245 -16.15 13.47 9.85
N GLY A 246 -17.23 13.48 10.62
CA GLY A 246 -18.45 12.81 10.18
C GLY A 246 -19.65 13.13 11.03
N ILE A 247 -20.70 12.35 10.83
CA ILE A 247 -21.98 12.48 11.52
C ILE A 247 -22.31 11.16 12.23
N LYS A 248 -22.98 11.26 13.38
CA LYS A 248 -23.58 10.14 14.10
C LYS A 248 -25.10 10.36 14.14
N ILE A 249 -25.84 9.31 13.79
CA ILE A 249 -27.30 9.29 13.88
C ILE A 249 -27.67 8.25 14.91
N SER A 250 -28.46 8.65 15.90
CA SER A 250 -28.95 7.77 16.98
C SER A 250 -30.43 7.47 16.78
N PHE A 251 -30.84 6.23 17.04
CA PHE A 251 -32.22 5.74 16.94
C PHE A 251 -32.68 5.12 18.25
#